data_AF-A0A376E6C2-F1
#
_entry.id   AF-A0A376E6C2-F1
#
_cell.length_a   1.000
_cell.length_b   1.000
_cell.length_c   1.000
_cell.angle_alpha   90.00
_cell.angle_beta   90.00
_cell.angle_gamma   90.00
#
_symmetry.space_group_name_H-M   'P 1'
#
loop_
_entity.id
_entity.type
_entity.pdbx_description
1 polymer ?
#
loop_
_entity_poly.entity_id
_entity_poly.type
_entity_poly.pdbx_seq_one_letter_code
_entity_poly.pdbx_strand_id
1 'polypeptide(L)'
;MPRNPDACSYGALKSITLPSGGRTEYEFESQALPYNNSSPSNYYDHYPFEKIKTITYRTEPGEYPAPFTLPADYRVAMVKIDALHYGPPVRPGTPEYSIYINGVEPQPYTYGNNNNLYCPNGMLTFEGEGTLNFTFQGKSEGTIELYAFKKIRIDENDYGHGLRIKSIKNFNSGASSPLSYTKYEYNLFDNPLRSSGTILDQSMELNFMEASRNEVKPIGYTNIKVTDMINGSYSKYYFKNPDDITPGITPSYLWQDEQMNTYLRDMGLLQKKETYSEGQLLQKTEMSYQFKEVPLANILENLSPPVPVKKIVISKQGSTTENYISGMAKKLVSSSESNFEDTYNNMTSSKEILSDGTVVEKTLLYPADKGVQKLLIANMIDIPLETSTKRNGKLVGKAETKFDDSSHLYPTSVIGYNMQTQSPFTASTLDLYDSKGNLVQITGKNGIPTTTIWGYYQTKPIAVISGAAYSQIASLATVTAAIAASNADRDNPATEPALLQALEALRKDPALKNYSVTATTYDPMIGVTHSISANGIRTINVYDNANRLVKVTDAEGKTLQESQYNYKH
;
A
#
# COMPACT_ATOMS: atom_id res chain seq x y z
N MET A 1 -3.07 -28.86 10.39
CA MET A 1 -2.02 -28.69 9.36
C MET A 1 -1.02 -27.71 9.92
N PRO A 2 0.29 -28.02 9.94
CA PRO A 2 1.29 -27.05 10.35
C PRO A 2 1.11 -25.81 9.45
N ARG A 3 0.84 -24.66 10.05
CA ARG A 3 0.59 -23.41 9.32
C ARG A 3 1.93 -22.94 8.74
N ASN A 4 2.29 -23.49 7.57
CA ASN A 4 3.52 -23.17 6.87
C ASN A 4 3.51 -21.68 6.48
N PRO A 5 4.59 -20.91 6.72
CA PRO A 5 4.68 -19.49 6.34
C PRO A 5 4.37 -19.23 4.85
N ASP A 6 4.62 -20.22 3.99
CA ASP A 6 4.39 -20.14 2.54
C ASP A 6 2.99 -20.61 2.10
N ALA A 7 2.22 -21.27 2.98
CA ALA A 7 0.94 -21.90 2.61
C ALA A 7 -0.12 -20.89 2.14
N CYS A 8 -0.10 -19.66 2.66
CA CYS A 8 -1.09 -18.63 2.30
C CYS A 8 -0.81 -17.94 0.96
N SER A 9 0.37 -18.14 0.34
CA SER A 9 0.77 -17.43 -0.89
C SER A 9 0.16 -18.00 -2.19
N TYR A 10 -0.56 -19.13 -2.10
CA TYR A 10 -1.20 -19.73 -3.26
C TYR A 10 -2.32 -18.84 -3.81
N GLY A 11 -2.25 -18.50 -5.10
CA GLY A 11 -3.20 -17.58 -5.75
C GLY A 11 -2.94 -16.09 -5.47
N ALA A 12 -1.91 -15.74 -4.70
CA ALA A 12 -1.52 -14.35 -4.50
C ALA A 12 -1.01 -13.73 -5.81
N LEU A 13 -1.22 -12.42 -5.96
CA LEU A 13 -0.69 -11.65 -7.08
C LEU A 13 0.84 -11.76 -7.11
N LYS A 14 1.41 -12.35 -8.16
CA LYS A 14 2.87 -12.48 -8.27
C LYS A 14 3.51 -11.32 -9.02
N SER A 15 2.81 -10.78 -10.01
CA SER A 15 3.35 -9.69 -10.83
C SER A 15 2.26 -8.88 -11.49
N ILE A 16 2.49 -7.58 -11.63
CA ILE A 16 1.74 -6.70 -12.53
C ILE A 16 2.69 -6.30 -13.66
N THR A 17 2.28 -6.52 -14.90
CA THR A 17 2.95 -5.95 -16.08
C THR A 17 2.24 -4.66 -16.45
N LEU A 18 2.98 -3.56 -16.45
CA LEU A 18 2.48 -2.26 -16.83
C LEU A 18 2.32 -2.20 -18.36
N PRO A 19 1.42 -1.35 -18.90
CA PRO A 19 1.38 -1.07 -20.34
C PRO A 19 2.74 -0.64 -20.90
N SER A 20 3.59 -0.09 -20.03
CA SER A 20 4.97 0.28 -20.34
C SER A 20 5.92 -0.90 -20.61
N GLY A 21 5.45 -2.15 -20.50
CA GLY A 21 6.27 -3.36 -20.54
C GLY A 21 7.14 -3.58 -19.30
N GLY A 22 7.30 -2.58 -18.43
CA GLY A 22 7.86 -2.75 -17.10
C GLY A 22 6.97 -3.64 -16.24
N ARG A 23 7.53 -4.24 -15.19
CA ARG A 23 6.75 -5.10 -14.29
C ARG A 23 7.12 -4.87 -12.82
N THR A 24 6.14 -5.05 -11.96
CA THR A 24 6.33 -5.12 -10.50
C THR A 24 6.05 -6.54 -10.07
N GLU A 25 7.01 -7.17 -9.41
CA GLU A 25 6.86 -8.49 -8.79
C GLU A 25 6.65 -8.34 -7.29
N TYR A 26 5.74 -9.15 -6.76
CA TYR A 26 5.39 -9.20 -5.34
C TYR A 26 5.68 -10.59 -4.80
N GLU A 27 6.32 -10.62 -3.64
CA GLU A 27 6.45 -11.82 -2.83
C GLU A 27 5.60 -11.62 -1.58
N PHE A 28 4.66 -12.53 -1.35
CA PHE A 28 3.80 -12.52 -0.17
C PHE A 28 4.18 -13.65 0.76
N GLU A 29 4.01 -13.42 2.05
CA GLU A 29 4.11 -14.43 3.10
C GLU A 29 2.90 -14.34 4.02
N SER A 30 2.67 -15.38 4.83
CA SER A 30 1.61 -15.34 5.83
C SER A 30 1.84 -14.21 6.85
N GLN A 31 0.75 -13.54 7.24
CA GLN A 31 0.76 -12.73 8.46
C GLN A 31 1.09 -13.61 9.66
N ALA A 32 1.75 -13.00 10.66
CA ALA A 32 2.28 -13.72 11.80
C ALA A 32 1.97 -12.98 13.11
N LEU A 33 1.48 -13.69 14.11
CA LEU A 33 1.32 -13.21 15.49
C LEU A 33 2.35 -13.89 16.40
N PRO A 34 2.77 -13.28 17.51
CA PRO A 34 3.49 -13.99 18.55
C PRO A 34 2.69 -15.18 19.07
N TYR A 35 3.31 -16.36 19.13
CA TYR A 35 2.70 -17.55 19.70
C TYR A 35 2.50 -17.38 21.21
N ASN A 36 1.23 -17.42 21.66
CA ASN A 36 0.88 -17.37 23.08
C ASN A 36 0.46 -18.77 23.56
N ASN A 37 1.34 -19.41 24.34
CA ASN A 37 1.15 -20.77 24.83
C ASN A 37 0.07 -20.83 25.92
N SER A 38 -1.19 -21.09 25.58
CA SER A 38 -2.27 -21.31 26.55
C SER A 38 -2.70 -22.77 26.67
N SER A 39 -2.12 -23.70 25.90
CA SER A 39 -2.27 -25.13 26.13
C SER A 39 -1.11 -25.93 25.52
N PRO A 40 -0.53 -26.91 26.25
CA PRO A 40 0.39 -27.87 25.69
C PRO A 40 -0.38 -28.82 24.77
N SER A 41 -0.69 -28.37 23.55
CA SER A 41 -1.24 -29.27 22.54
C SER A 41 -0.11 -30.20 22.08
N ASN A 42 -0.38 -31.50 21.97
CA ASN A 42 0.56 -32.54 21.52
C ASN A 42 0.94 -32.43 20.03
N TYR A 43 0.80 -31.25 19.43
CA TYR A 43 1.05 -30.99 18.01
C TYR A 43 2.33 -30.18 17.87
N TYR A 44 3.29 -30.75 17.13
CA TYR A 44 4.58 -30.12 16.81
C TYR A 44 4.41 -29.03 15.73
N ASP A 45 3.48 -28.11 15.96
CA ASP A 45 3.31 -26.94 15.09
C ASP A 45 4.59 -26.07 15.14
N HIS A 46 5.05 -25.65 13.96
CA HIS A 46 6.25 -24.82 13.76
C HIS A 46 7.60 -25.49 14.09
N TYR A 47 7.65 -26.82 14.14
CA TYR A 47 8.90 -27.58 14.14
C TYR A 47 9.22 -28.08 12.72
N PRO A 48 10.47 -27.99 12.25
CA PRO A 48 10.87 -28.57 10.97
C PRO A 48 10.54 -30.06 10.93
N PHE A 49 9.78 -30.49 9.93
CA PHE A 49 9.45 -31.88 9.68
C PHE A 49 10.15 -32.34 8.41
N GLU A 50 11.00 -33.34 8.51
CA GLU A 50 11.78 -33.81 7.37
C GLU A 50 12.04 -35.31 7.41
N LYS A 51 12.36 -35.87 6.24
CA LYS A 51 12.85 -37.24 6.14
C LYS A 51 14.31 -37.26 6.59
N ILE A 52 14.58 -37.93 7.71
CA ILE A 52 15.93 -37.99 8.29
C ILE A 52 16.71 -39.23 7.85
N LYS A 53 16.02 -40.29 7.43
CA LYS A 53 16.68 -41.54 7.03
C LYS A 53 15.79 -42.39 6.13
N THR A 54 16.41 -43.06 5.17
CA THR A 54 15.84 -44.23 4.49
C THR A 54 16.68 -45.44 4.88
N ILE A 55 16.02 -46.50 5.33
CA ILE A 55 16.62 -47.78 5.70
C ILE A 55 16.12 -48.82 4.70
N THR A 56 17.00 -49.37 3.89
CA THR A 56 16.70 -50.52 3.04
C THR A 56 16.98 -51.80 3.82
N TYR A 57 16.07 -52.77 3.73
CA TYR A 57 16.19 -54.00 4.47
C TYR A 57 15.68 -55.21 3.69
N ARG A 58 16.14 -56.38 4.12
CA ARG A 58 15.64 -57.70 3.73
C ARG A 58 15.77 -58.60 4.96
N THR A 59 14.66 -59.14 5.46
CA THR A 59 14.68 -59.88 6.74
C THR A 59 14.88 -61.37 6.54
N GLU A 60 15.89 -61.93 7.18
CA GLU A 60 16.01 -63.38 7.43
C GLU A 60 15.83 -63.63 8.94
N PRO A 61 15.50 -64.85 9.38
CA PRO A 61 15.31 -65.15 10.81
C PRO A 61 16.54 -64.75 11.65
N GLY A 62 16.38 -63.73 12.51
CA GLY A 62 17.45 -63.20 13.36
C GLY A 62 18.30 -62.09 12.73
N GLU A 63 18.06 -61.74 11.46
CA GLU A 63 18.75 -60.65 10.76
C GLU A 63 17.83 -59.44 10.61
N TYR A 64 18.15 -58.38 11.35
CA TYR A 64 17.41 -57.12 11.34
C TYR A 64 18.31 -55.95 10.93
N PRO A 65 17.74 -54.85 10.42
CA PRO A 65 18.46 -53.61 10.20
C PRO A 65 19.20 -53.17 11.46
N ALA A 66 20.40 -52.62 11.28
CA ALA A 66 21.15 -52.03 12.39
C ALA A 66 20.30 -50.95 13.09
N PRO A 67 20.39 -50.83 14.44
CA PRO A 67 19.71 -49.77 15.16
C PRO A 67 20.09 -48.38 14.61
N PHE A 68 19.12 -47.47 14.60
CA PHE A 68 19.33 -46.10 14.16
C PHE A 68 19.21 -45.15 15.35
N THR A 69 20.30 -44.50 15.73
CA THR A 69 20.28 -43.45 16.76
C THR A 69 19.90 -42.12 16.13
N LEU A 70 18.79 -41.54 16.59
CA LEU A 70 18.40 -40.20 16.19
C LEU A 70 19.45 -39.19 16.63
N PRO A 71 19.71 -38.14 15.82
CA PRO A 71 20.41 -36.97 16.32
C PRO A 71 19.65 -36.38 17.52
N ALA A 72 20.38 -35.87 18.51
CA ALA A 72 19.83 -35.49 19.81
C ALA A 72 18.74 -34.39 19.72
N ASP A 73 18.79 -33.59 18.66
CA ASP A 73 17.86 -32.51 18.33
C ASP A 73 16.61 -32.98 17.58
N TYR A 74 16.41 -34.29 17.36
CA TYR A 74 15.23 -34.81 16.67
C TYR A 74 14.39 -35.76 17.53
N ARG A 75 13.11 -35.86 17.15
CA ARG A 75 12.15 -36.89 17.59
C ARG A 75 11.42 -37.44 16.36
N VAL A 76 11.46 -38.76 16.13
CA VAL A 76 10.66 -39.38 15.06
C VAL A 76 9.19 -39.22 15.41
N ALA A 77 8.39 -38.85 14.41
CA ALA A 77 6.94 -38.73 14.54
C ALA A 77 6.17 -39.59 13.54
N MET A 78 6.77 -39.91 12.38
CA MET A 78 6.12 -40.75 11.39
C MET A 78 7.12 -41.67 10.70
N VAL A 79 6.62 -42.81 10.23
CA VAL A 79 7.38 -43.76 9.41
C VAL A 79 6.59 -44.14 8.18
N LYS A 80 7.27 -44.27 7.05
CA LYS A 80 6.68 -44.85 5.83
C LYS A 80 7.32 -46.20 5.61
N ILE A 81 6.49 -47.21 5.35
CA ILE A 81 6.95 -48.57 5.13
C ILE A 81 6.46 -49.02 3.76
N ASP A 82 7.40 -49.18 2.83
CA ASP A 82 7.15 -49.79 1.53
C ASP A 82 7.85 -51.16 1.53
N ALA A 83 7.07 -52.22 1.73
CA ALA A 83 7.59 -53.57 1.95
C ALA A 83 6.83 -54.62 1.15
N LEU A 84 7.55 -55.66 0.72
CA LEU A 84 7.02 -56.81 0.00
C LEU A 84 7.36 -58.09 0.76
N HIS A 85 6.37 -58.96 0.91
CA HIS A 85 6.61 -60.32 1.39
C HIS A 85 7.38 -61.12 0.33
N TYR A 86 8.40 -61.86 0.76
CA TYR A 86 9.09 -62.83 -0.06
C TYR A 86 9.15 -64.17 0.68
N GLY A 87 8.41 -65.16 0.18
CA GLY A 87 8.27 -66.44 0.86
C GLY A 87 7.10 -67.27 0.35
N PRO A 88 6.97 -68.52 0.83
CA PRO A 88 5.80 -69.33 0.55
C PRO A 88 4.55 -68.70 1.19
N PRO A 89 3.34 -68.93 0.62
CA PRO A 89 2.11 -68.36 1.14
C PRO A 89 1.89 -68.68 2.62
N VAL A 90 1.58 -67.66 3.41
CA VAL A 90 1.19 -67.82 4.82
C VAL A 90 -0.24 -68.35 4.92
N ARG A 91 -0.61 -68.92 6.07
CA ARG A 91 -1.97 -69.39 6.31
C ARG A 91 -2.97 -68.22 6.20
N PRO A 92 -4.14 -68.42 5.58
CA PRO A 92 -5.18 -67.39 5.50
C PRO A 92 -5.49 -66.79 6.88
N GLY A 93 -5.47 -65.46 6.99
CA GLY A 93 -5.70 -64.73 8.23
C GLY A 93 -4.46 -64.47 9.10
N THR A 94 -3.27 -64.91 8.69
CA THR A 94 -1.99 -64.54 9.34
C THR A 94 -1.34 -63.38 8.58
N PRO A 95 -0.87 -62.32 9.25
CA PRO A 95 -0.07 -61.28 8.60
C PRO A 95 1.16 -61.87 7.90
N GLU A 96 1.43 -61.47 6.66
CA GLU A 96 2.60 -61.94 5.90
C GLU A 96 3.92 -61.49 6.55
N TYR A 97 3.90 -60.31 7.17
CA TYR A 97 4.95 -59.76 8.01
C TYR A 97 4.38 -58.69 8.96
N SER A 98 5.08 -58.43 10.06
CA SER A 98 4.85 -57.29 10.97
C SER A 98 6.18 -56.62 11.32
N ILE A 99 6.16 -55.31 11.51
CA ILE A 99 7.36 -54.51 11.77
C ILE A 99 7.16 -53.75 13.07
N TYR A 100 8.15 -53.87 13.96
CA TYR A 100 8.15 -53.21 15.26
C TYR A 100 9.36 -52.29 15.37
N ILE A 101 9.13 -51.11 15.92
CA ILE A 101 10.18 -50.15 16.26
C ILE A 101 10.18 -50.00 17.78
N ASN A 102 11.29 -50.34 18.43
CA ASN A 102 11.39 -50.43 19.89
C ASN A 102 10.28 -51.29 20.53
N GLY A 103 9.85 -52.35 19.84
CA GLY A 103 8.80 -53.26 20.31
C GLY A 103 7.36 -52.79 20.07
N VAL A 104 7.15 -51.64 19.43
CA VAL A 104 5.82 -51.10 19.11
C VAL A 104 5.57 -51.15 17.60
N GLU A 105 4.40 -51.64 17.19
CA GLU A 105 3.99 -51.64 15.78
C GLU A 105 3.51 -50.23 15.39
N PRO A 106 4.09 -49.59 14.36
CA PRO A 106 3.63 -48.29 13.89
C PRO A 106 2.16 -48.33 13.45
N GLN A 107 1.38 -47.33 13.87
CA GLN A 107 -0.07 -47.33 13.67
C GLN A 107 -0.44 -46.52 12.43
N PRO A 108 -1.56 -46.81 11.75
CA PRO A 108 -1.97 -46.01 10.60
C PRO A 108 -2.25 -44.56 10.97
N TYR A 109 -1.79 -43.62 10.12
CA TYR A 109 -2.15 -42.21 10.29
C TYR A 109 -3.59 -41.94 9.82
N THR A 110 -4.45 -41.54 10.75
CA THR A 110 -5.82 -41.07 10.47
C THR A 110 -5.92 -39.56 10.70
N TYR A 111 -6.54 -38.83 9.78
CA TYR A 111 -6.77 -37.38 9.92
C TYR A 111 -8.23 -37.00 9.64
N GLY A 112 -8.93 -36.38 10.60
CA GLY A 112 -10.27 -35.84 10.41
C GLY A 112 -11.07 -35.78 11.72
N ASN A 113 -12.19 -35.03 11.73
CA ASN A 113 -12.97 -34.75 12.95
C ASN A 113 -13.56 -35.99 13.68
N ASN A 114 -13.42 -37.20 13.12
CA ASN A 114 -13.87 -38.46 13.72
C ASN A 114 -12.88 -39.64 13.48
N ASN A 115 -11.60 -39.39 13.17
CA ASN A 115 -10.58 -40.43 12.85
C ASN A 115 -10.92 -41.40 11.70
N ASN A 116 -11.91 -41.11 10.85
CA ASN A 116 -12.40 -42.05 9.83
C ASN A 116 -11.77 -41.90 8.43
N LEU A 117 -10.81 -40.99 8.24
CA LEU A 117 -10.15 -40.77 6.95
C LEU A 117 -8.70 -41.25 7.03
N TYR A 118 -8.39 -42.23 6.20
CA TYR A 118 -7.11 -42.93 6.15
C TYR A 118 -6.18 -42.26 5.14
N CYS A 119 -4.90 -42.09 5.47
CA CYS A 119 -3.91 -41.64 4.48
C CYS A 119 -3.56 -42.80 3.53
N PRO A 120 -3.87 -42.72 2.22
CA PRO A 120 -3.66 -43.83 1.29
C PRO A 120 -2.19 -44.11 0.95
N ASN A 121 -1.25 -43.27 1.41
CA ASN A 121 0.16 -43.30 1.00
C ASN A 121 1.09 -44.12 1.93
N GLY A 122 0.55 -45.00 2.78
CA GLY A 122 1.37 -45.89 3.63
C GLY A 122 2.14 -45.20 4.77
N MET A 123 1.72 -44.00 5.16
CA MET A 123 2.28 -43.28 6.31
C MET A 123 1.70 -43.81 7.63
N LEU A 124 2.59 -44.19 8.54
CA LEU A 124 2.27 -44.69 9.88
C LEU A 124 2.76 -43.71 10.95
N THR A 125 1.99 -43.54 12.02
CA THR A 125 2.39 -42.81 13.23
C THR A 125 3.31 -43.66 14.09
N PHE A 126 4.39 -43.05 14.53
CA PHE A 126 5.30 -43.62 15.51
C PHE A 126 6.08 -42.50 16.18
N GLU A 127 6.02 -42.43 17.50
CA GLU A 127 6.83 -41.47 18.25
C GLU A 127 8.00 -42.16 18.95
N GLY A 128 9.21 -41.65 18.72
CA GLY A 128 10.41 -42.22 19.33
C GLY A 128 11.57 -41.24 19.40
N GLU A 129 12.37 -41.37 20.47
CA GLU A 129 13.62 -40.63 20.67
C GLU A 129 14.77 -41.60 20.95
N GLY A 130 16.00 -41.12 20.76
CA GLY A 130 17.20 -41.92 21.03
C GLY A 130 17.42 -43.00 19.97
N THR A 131 17.77 -44.21 20.40
CA THR A 131 18.05 -45.34 19.49
C THR A 131 16.78 -46.10 19.14
N LEU A 132 16.49 -46.21 17.84
CA LEU A 132 15.43 -47.03 17.29
C LEU A 132 15.97 -48.42 16.93
N ASN A 133 15.38 -49.44 17.52
CA ASN A 133 15.66 -50.85 17.23
C ASN A 133 14.52 -51.41 16.40
N PHE A 134 14.86 -52.01 15.26
CA PHE A 134 13.88 -52.57 14.33
C PHE A 134 13.81 -54.09 14.53
N THR A 135 12.61 -54.62 14.73
CA THR A 135 12.36 -56.07 14.79
C THR A 135 11.21 -56.45 13.89
N PHE A 136 11.22 -57.68 13.40
CA PHE A 136 10.30 -58.13 12.36
C PHE A 136 9.73 -59.51 12.70
N GLN A 137 8.47 -59.72 12.34
CA GLN A 137 7.86 -61.03 12.22
C GLN A 137 7.63 -61.32 10.74
N GLY A 138 7.90 -62.55 10.29
CA GLY A 138 7.79 -62.91 8.87
C GLY A 138 8.97 -62.45 8.01
N LYS A 139 8.91 -62.78 6.72
CA LYS A 139 9.94 -62.42 5.72
C LYS A 139 9.44 -61.27 4.86
N SER A 140 10.16 -60.16 4.86
CA SER A 140 9.88 -59.01 3.99
C SER A 140 11.14 -58.28 3.57
N GLU A 141 11.08 -57.65 2.40
CA GLU A 141 12.13 -56.76 1.89
C GLU A 141 11.52 -55.45 1.45
N GLY A 142 12.27 -54.35 1.59
CA GLY A 142 11.75 -53.03 1.28
C GLY A 142 12.50 -51.89 1.94
N THR A 143 11.79 -50.79 2.15
CA THR A 143 12.33 -49.55 2.74
C THR A 143 11.48 -49.04 3.88
N ILE A 144 12.15 -48.57 4.93
CA ILE A 144 11.58 -47.79 6.02
C ILE A 144 12.11 -46.35 5.88
N GLU A 145 11.21 -45.39 5.67
CA GLU A 145 11.55 -43.97 5.71
C GLU A 145 11.16 -43.39 7.07
N LEU A 146 12.11 -42.76 7.75
CA LEU A 146 11.90 -42.11 9.04
C LEU A 146 11.70 -40.61 8.84
N TYR A 147 10.60 -40.09 9.37
CA TYR A 147 10.29 -38.67 9.39
C TYR A 147 10.23 -38.15 10.81
N ALA A 148 10.94 -37.06 11.07
CA ALA A 148 11.13 -36.53 12.41
C ALA A 148 10.93 -35.02 12.47
N PHE A 149 10.49 -34.56 13.64
CA PHE A 149 10.53 -33.14 13.99
C PHE A 149 11.87 -32.82 14.65
N LYS A 150 12.43 -31.63 14.38
CA LYS A 150 13.43 -31.07 15.30
C LYS A 150 12.77 -30.73 16.64
N LYS A 151 13.55 -30.69 17.71
CA LYS A 151 13.12 -30.31 19.07
C LYS A 151 13.12 -28.79 19.29
N ILE A 152 13.61 -28.03 18.32
CA ILE A 152 13.66 -26.56 18.35
C ILE A 152 12.70 -26.02 17.29
N ARG A 153 11.88 -25.05 17.67
CA ARG A 153 10.94 -24.38 16.75
C ARG A 153 11.70 -23.57 15.69
N ILE A 154 11.09 -23.40 14.52
CA ILE A 154 11.60 -22.52 13.46
C ILE A 154 11.57 -21.06 13.95
N ASP A 155 10.50 -20.70 14.64
CA ASP A 155 10.23 -19.37 15.18
C ASP A 155 9.19 -19.44 16.33
N GLU A 156 8.90 -18.29 16.93
CA GLU A 156 7.95 -18.15 18.04
C GLU A 156 6.58 -17.61 17.58
N ASN A 157 6.12 -17.95 16.36
CA ASN A 157 4.96 -17.31 15.74
C ASN A 157 3.84 -18.26 15.34
N ASP A 158 2.62 -17.73 15.37
CA ASP A 158 1.42 -18.28 14.75
C ASP A 158 1.20 -17.64 13.37
N TYR A 159 0.93 -18.48 12.37
CA TYR A 159 0.66 -18.07 10.99
C TYR A 159 -0.81 -18.31 10.60
N GLY A 160 -1.20 -17.97 9.37
CA GLY A 160 -2.54 -18.22 8.82
C GLY A 160 -3.53 -17.05 8.94
N HIS A 161 -3.05 -15.85 9.27
CA HIS A 161 -3.89 -14.66 9.45
C HIS A 161 -4.01 -13.80 8.18
N GLY A 162 -3.96 -14.43 7.00
CA GLY A 162 -3.93 -13.74 5.71
C GLY A 162 -2.52 -13.44 5.20
N LEU A 163 -2.40 -12.50 4.26
CA LEU A 163 -1.15 -12.20 3.54
C LEU A 163 -0.53 -10.86 3.95
N ARG A 164 0.80 -10.81 3.98
CA ARG A 164 1.59 -9.58 4.01
C ARG A 164 2.67 -9.61 2.94
N ILE A 165 3.16 -8.43 2.57
CA ILE A 165 4.21 -8.27 1.57
C ILE A 165 5.55 -8.64 2.21
N LYS A 166 6.22 -9.66 1.70
CA LYS A 166 7.60 -10.00 2.05
C LYS A 166 8.58 -9.14 1.28
N SER A 167 8.33 -8.97 -0.02
CA SER A 167 9.16 -8.10 -0.85
C SER A 167 8.45 -7.57 -2.10
N ILE A 168 8.95 -6.45 -2.62
CA ILE A 168 8.52 -5.85 -3.88
C ILE A 168 9.75 -5.60 -4.75
N LYS A 169 9.67 -6.01 -6.01
CA LYS A 169 10.70 -5.75 -7.02
C LYS A 169 10.09 -5.02 -8.20
N ASN A 170 10.70 -3.92 -8.62
CA ASN A 170 10.29 -3.22 -9.83
C ASN A 170 11.32 -3.44 -10.93
N PHE A 171 10.88 -3.65 -12.16
CA PHE A 171 11.71 -3.93 -13.33
C PHE A 171 11.32 -3.02 -14.48
N ASN A 172 12.32 -2.67 -15.27
CA ASN A 172 12.08 -2.08 -16.59
C ASN A 172 11.64 -3.13 -17.60
N SER A 173 11.09 -2.66 -18.71
CA SER A 173 10.71 -3.52 -19.83
C SER A 173 11.89 -4.36 -20.30
N GLY A 174 11.70 -5.68 -20.35
CA GLY A 174 12.71 -6.65 -20.77
C GLY A 174 13.90 -6.85 -19.81
N ALA A 175 13.93 -6.19 -18.64
CA ALA A 175 15.04 -6.30 -17.71
C ALA A 175 15.01 -7.60 -16.88
N SER A 176 16.18 -8.21 -16.70
CA SER A 176 16.39 -9.36 -15.81
C SER A 176 16.71 -8.97 -14.37
N SER A 177 17.30 -7.79 -14.16
CA SER A 177 17.65 -7.25 -12.83
C SER A 177 16.63 -6.20 -12.38
N PRO A 178 16.28 -6.16 -11.08
CA PRO A 178 15.33 -5.19 -10.57
C PRO A 178 15.93 -3.78 -10.51
N LEU A 179 15.14 -2.78 -10.88
CA LEU A 179 15.40 -1.34 -10.68
C LEU A 179 15.29 -0.94 -9.21
N SER A 180 14.39 -1.58 -8.47
CA SER A 180 14.29 -1.42 -7.02
C SER A 180 13.93 -2.77 -6.42
N TYR A 181 14.51 -3.10 -5.28
CA TYR A 181 14.17 -4.31 -4.54
C TYR A 181 14.04 -3.98 -3.05
N THR A 182 12.80 -3.97 -2.55
CA THR A 182 12.49 -3.65 -1.16
C THR A 182 12.08 -4.92 -0.42
N LYS A 183 12.75 -5.23 0.68
CA LYS A 183 12.42 -6.33 1.60
C LYS A 183 11.82 -5.78 2.88
N TYR A 184 10.78 -6.44 3.38
CA TYR A 184 10.10 -6.12 4.64
C TYR A 184 10.36 -7.21 5.67
N GLU A 185 10.68 -6.81 6.89
CA GLU A 185 10.93 -7.70 8.03
C GLU A 185 10.08 -7.24 9.20
N TYR A 186 9.26 -8.16 9.72
CA TYR A 186 8.17 -7.89 10.66
C TYR A 186 8.42 -8.41 12.07
N ASN A 187 9.62 -8.96 12.32
CA ASN A 187 9.98 -9.48 13.63
C ASN A 187 10.42 -8.33 14.55
N LEU A 188 10.27 -8.53 15.85
CA LEU A 188 10.73 -7.58 16.86
C LEU A 188 12.21 -7.29 16.67
N PHE A 189 12.62 -6.03 16.82
CA PHE A 189 14.02 -5.65 16.59
C PHE A 189 14.99 -6.20 17.66
N ASP A 190 14.49 -6.54 18.84
CA ASP A 190 15.20 -7.17 19.94
C ASP A 190 15.05 -8.70 19.97
N ASN A 191 14.04 -9.26 19.30
CA ASN A 191 13.86 -10.70 19.12
C ASN A 191 13.52 -11.06 17.66
N PRO A 192 14.52 -11.46 16.84
CA PRO A 192 14.32 -11.76 15.44
C PRO A 192 13.54 -13.05 15.18
N LEU A 193 13.24 -13.87 16.20
CA LEU A 193 12.43 -15.08 16.06
C LEU A 193 10.94 -14.83 16.32
N ARG A 194 10.57 -13.63 16.79
CA ARG A 194 9.22 -13.31 17.21
C ARG A 194 8.66 -12.15 16.40
N SER A 195 7.48 -12.33 15.84
CA SER A 195 6.72 -11.35 15.08
C SER A 195 6.38 -10.15 15.97
N SER A 196 6.37 -8.95 15.41
CA SER A 196 5.81 -7.75 16.05
C SER A 196 4.31 -7.60 15.77
N GLY A 197 3.66 -8.64 15.24
CA GLY A 197 2.26 -8.63 14.84
C GLY A 197 1.31 -8.51 16.01
N THR A 198 0.19 -7.81 15.80
CA THR A 198 -0.90 -7.67 16.76
C THR A 198 -2.24 -7.58 16.04
N ILE A 199 -3.30 -8.08 16.66
CA ILE A 199 -4.67 -7.99 16.14
C ILE A 199 -5.17 -6.55 16.31
N LEU A 200 -5.64 -5.95 15.22
CA LEU A 200 -6.13 -4.55 15.23
C LEU A 200 -7.60 -4.44 15.61
N ASP A 201 -8.38 -5.46 15.24
CA ASP A 201 -9.82 -5.55 15.49
C ASP A 201 -10.12 -6.47 16.68
N GLN A 202 -10.61 -5.88 17.77
CA GLN A 202 -10.92 -6.59 19.02
C GLN A 202 -12.40 -6.98 19.13
N SER A 203 -13.17 -6.85 18.03
CA SER A 203 -14.58 -7.24 18.00
C SER A 203 -14.82 -8.70 18.32
N MET A 204 -16.05 -9.03 18.71
CA MET A 204 -16.42 -10.40 19.01
C MET A 204 -16.23 -11.30 17.79
N GLU A 205 -15.65 -12.49 17.99
CA GLU A 205 -15.45 -13.42 16.87
C GLU A 205 -16.77 -13.83 16.22
N LEU A 206 -16.83 -13.73 14.89
CA LEU A 206 -17.97 -14.19 14.12
C LEU A 206 -17.98 -15.72 14.02
N ASN A 207 -18.99 -16.34 14.63
CA ASN A 207 -19.23 -17.77 14.48
C ASN A 207 -19.88 -18.07 13.14
N PHE A 208 -19.13 -18.67 12.22
CA PHE A 208 -19.68 -19.15 10.94
C PHE A 208 -20.44 -20.46 11.15
N MET A 209 -21.58 -20.60 10.47
CA MET A 209 -22.33 -21.88 10.45
C MET A 209 -21.49 -23.04 9.89
N GLU A 210 -20.52 -22.73 9.04
CA GLU A 210 -19.57 -23.69 8.51
C GLU A 210 -18.33 -23.74 9.42
N ALA A 211 -18.19 -24.81 10.21
CA ALA A 211 -17.10 -24.99 11.18
C ALA A 211 -15.68 -25.03 10.56
N SER A 212 -15.56 -25.01 9.24
CA SER A 212 -14.28 -24.91 8.51
C SER A 212 -13.81 -23.47 8.32
N ARG A 213 -14.69 -22.48 8.52
CA ARG A 213 -14.37 -21.06 8.34
C ARG A 213 -14.07 -20.42 9.68
N ASN A 214 -12.90 -19.83 9.76
CA ASN A 214 -12.52 -18.96 10.88
C ASN A 214 -12.51 -17.52 10.39
N GLU A 215 -12.88 -16.60 11.27
CA GLU A 215 -12.71 -15.17 11.01
C GLU A 215 -11.22 -14.82 10.86
N VAL A 216 -10.91 -13.97 9.89
CA VAL A 216 -9.56 -13.43 9.70
C VAL A 216 -9.59 -11.97 10.11
N LYS A 217 -8.98 -11.68 11.26
CA LYS A 217 -8.86 -10.32 11.78
C LYS A 217 -7.65 -9.62 11.16
N PRO A 218 -7.73 -8.29 10.92
CA PRO A 218 -6.60 -7.51 10.43
C PRO A 218 -5.45 -7.54 11.44
N ILE A 219 -4.24 -7.81 10.95
CA ILE A 219 -3.00 -7.77 11.76
C ILE A 219 -2.18 -6.54 11.40
N GLY A 220 -1.81 -5.78 12.44
CA GLY A 220 -0.86 -4.68 12.36
C GLY A 220 0.48 -5.08 12.95
N TYR A 221 1.51 -4.27 12.73
CA TYR A 221 2.87 -4.54 13.19
C TYR A 221 3.40 -3.35 13.98
N THR A 222 3.82 -3.58 15.22
CA THR A 222 4.39 -2.54 16.09
C THR A 222 5.77 -2.08 15.64
N ASN A 223 6.48 -2.88 14.82
CA ASN A 223 7.66 -2.42 14.12
C ASN A 223 7.84 -3.07 12.75
N ILE A 224 8.50 -2.38 11.82
CA ILE A 224 8.84 -2.96 10.51
C ILE A 224 10.22 -2.47 10.12
N LYS A 225 11.12 -3.39 9.72
CA LYS A 225 12.36 -3.03 9.05
C LYS A 225 12.18 -3.16 7.55
N VAL A 226 12.49 -2.09 6.82
CA VAL A 226 12.38 -2.00 5.36
C VAL A 226 13.78 -1.82 4.82
N THR A 227 14.25 -2.76 4.01
CA THR A 227 15.62 -2.78 3.48
C THR A 227 15.57 -2.61 1.96
N ASP A 228 16.36 -1.67 1.44
CA ASP A 228 16.71 -1.60 0.04
C ASP A 228 17.81 -2.63 -0.23
N MET A 229 17.45 -3.68 -0.95
CA MET A 229 18.34 -4.81 -1.23
C MET A 229 19.38 -4.49 -2.32
N ILE A 230 19.31 -3.33 -2.99
CA ILE A 230 20.29 -2.91 -3.99
C ILE A 230 21.50 -2.26 -3.32
N ASN A 231 21.28 -1.31 -2.42
CA ASN A 231 22.35 -0.56 -1.75
C ASN A 231 22.54 -0.93 -0.27
N GLY A 232 21.68 -1.78 0.30
CA GLY A 232 21.77 -2.22 1.70
C GLY A 232 21.32 -1.18 2.73
N SER A 233 20.84 0.00 2.30
CA SER A 233 20.23 0.98 3.20
C SER A 233 18.92 0.43 3.76
N TYR A 234 18.57 0.85 4.98
CA TYR A 234 17.34 0.37 5.61
C TYR A 234 16.71 1.41 6.53
N SER A 235 15.40 1.31 6.70
CA SER A 235 14.65 2.08 7.68
C SER A 235 14.01 1.15 8.71
N LYS A 236 14.07 1.55 9.97
CA LYS A 236 13.30 0.95 11.07
C LYS A 236 12.11 1.84 11.39
N TYR A 237 10.91 1.30 11.24
CA TYR A 237 9.65 1.92 11.59
C TYR A 237 9.14 1.36 12.91
N TYR A 238 8.65 2.23 13.76
CA TYR A 238 8.05 1.91 15.06
C TYR A 238 6.67 2.52 15.09
N PHE A 239 5.65 1.70 15.30
CA PHE A 239 4.26 2.11 15.35
C PHE A 239 3.74 2.01 16.79
N LYS A 240 2.82 2.89 17.13
CA LYS A 240 2.15 2.89 18.42
C LYS A 240 1.41 1.58 18.60
N ASN A 241 1.52 0.98 19.79
CA ASN A 241 0.72 -0.19 20.11
C ASN A 241 -0.78 0.20 19.99
N PRO A 242 -1.59 -0.54 19.22
CA PRO A 242 -3.03 -0.30 19.11
C PRO A 242 -3.76 -0.15 20.45
N ASP A 243 -3.30 -0.85 21.48
CA ASP A 243 -3.88 -0.76 22.84
C ASP A 243 -3.58 0.58 23.53
N ASP A 244 -2.54 1.31 23.11
CA ASP A 244 -2.16 2.62 23.67
C ASP A 244 -2.88 3.80 23.02
N ILE A 245 -3.72 3.55 22.01
CA ILE A 245 -4.44 4.59 21.23
C ILE A 245 -5.73 5.03 21.95
N THR A 246 -6.14 4.34 23.02
CA THR A 246 -7.27 4.70 23.89
C THR A 246 -6.81 5.50 25.12
N PRO A 247 -7.18 6.78 25.29
CA PRO A 247 -6.78 7.57 26.45
C PRO A 247 -7.46 7.06 27.73
N GLY A 248 -6.71 6.41 28.63
CA GLY A 248 -7.14 6.20 30.02
C GLY A 248 -8.31 5.24 30.26
N ILE A 249 -8.74 4.47 29.26
CA ILE A 249 -9.74 3.42 29.41
C ILE A 249 -9.04 2.08 29.23
N THR A 250 -9.01 1.26 30.29
CA THR A 250 -8.59 -0.14 30.20
C THR A 250 -9.50 -0.86 29.20
N PRO A 251 -8.96 -1.59 28.22
CA PRO A 251 -9.76 -2.36 27.29
C PRO A 251 -10.67 -3.34 28.06
N SER A 252 -11.98 -3.17 27.94
CA SER A 252 -13.01 -4.06 28.47
C SER A 252 -13.63 -4.74 27.26
N TYR A 253 -13.33 -6.02 27.11
CA TYR A 253 -13.65 -6.91 25.98
C TYR A 253 -15.14 -6.99 25.57
N LEU A 254 -16.06 -6.40 26.33
CA LEU A 254 -17.49 -6.64 26.18
C LEU A 254 -18.28 -5.47 25.55
N TRP A 255 -17.69 -4.27 25.39
CA TRP A 255 -18.48 -3.05 25.11
C TRP A 255 -17.81 -1.95 24.25
N GLN A 256 -16.61 -2.16 23.68
CA GLN A 256 -15.75 -1.03 23.26
C GLN A 256 -15.57 -0.77 21.77
N ASP A 257 -15.98 -1.66 20.87
CA ASP A 257 -16.11 -1.27 19.44
C ASP A 257 -17.27 -0.29 19.22
N GLU A 258 -18.13 -0.10 20.23
CA GLU A 258 -19.11 0.98 20.22
C GLU A 258 -18.42 2.36 20.15
N GLN A 259 -17.15 2.50 20.57
CA GLN A 259 -16.44 3.80 20.63
C GLN A 259 -15.65 4.17 19.36
N MET A 260 -15.94 3.52 18.22
CA MET A 260 -15.49 3.89 16.87
C MET A 260 -14.00 4.28 16.75
N ASN A 261 -13.10 3.56 17.42
CA ASN A 261 -11.66 3.87 17.45
C ASN A 261 -10.82 2.88 16.63
N THR A 262 -11.42 1.81 16.11
CA THR A 262 -10.78 0.76 15.30
C THR A 262 -10.05 1.37 14.11
N TYR A 263 -10.62 2.41 13.48
CA TYR A 263 -9.98 3.09 12.36
C TYR A 263 -8.60 3.68 12.72
N LEU A 264 -8.39 4.20 13.94
CA LEU A 264 -7.08 4.72 14.36
C LEU A 264 -6.07 3.60 14.62
N ARG A 265 -6.55 2.44 15.08
CA ARG A 265 -5.72 1.23 15.24
C ARG A 265 -5.28 0.73 13.87
N ASP A 266 -6.21 0.65 12.93
CA ASP A 266 -5.98 0.20 11.56
C ASP A 266 -5.09 1.17 10.75
N MET A 267 -5.16 2.46 11.04
CA MET A 267 -4.31 3.47 10.39
C MET A 267 -2.81 3.27 10.64
N GLY A 268 -2.42 2.61 11.75
CA GLY A 268 -1.01 2.42 12.11
C GLY A 268 -0.28 3.73 12.40
N LEU A 269 -0.34 4.21 13.64
CA LEU A 269 0.27 5.49 14.01
C LEU A 269 1.78 5.37 14.20
N LEU A 270 2.56 5.90 13.25
CA LEU A 270 4.02 5.92 13.31
C LEU A 270 4.50 6.71 14.54
N GLN A 271 5.28 6.10 15.44
CA GLN A 271 5.92 6.79 16.56
C GLN A 271 7.33 7.25 16.23
N LYS A 272 8.06 6.43 15.47
CA LYS A 272 9.46 6.71 15.15
C LYS A 272 9.87 6.07 13.85
N LYS A 273 10.70 6.77 13.07
CA LYS A 273 11.40 6.25 11.90
C LYS A 273 12.89 6.54 12.04
N GLU A 274 13.72 5.53 11.84
CA GLU A 274 15.17 5.67 11.79
C GLU A 274 15.66 5.16 10.43
N THR A 275 16.50 5.92 9.74
CA THR A 275 17.05 5.56 8.42
C THR A 275 18.55 5.41 8.51
N TYR A 276 19.06 4.31 7.98
CA TYR A 276 20.45 3.90 8.06
C TYR A 276 21.03 3.63 6.67
N SER A 277 22.33 3.89 6.52
CA SER A 277 23.14 3.42 5.40
C SER A 277 24.50 2.99 5.92
N GLU A 278 25.03 1.87 5.44
CA GLU A 278 26.33 1.32 5.90
C GLU A 278 26.43 1.18 7.43
N GLY A 279 25.29 0.88 8.09
CA GLY A 279 25.19 0.78 9.55
C GLY A 279 25.18 2.11 10.31
N GLN A 280 25.34 3.26 9.64
CA GLN A 280 25.27 4.58 10.25
C GLN A 280 23.85 5.14 10.21
N LEU A 281 23.40 5.74 11.32
CA LEU A 281 22.12 6.45 11.38
C LEU A 281 22.22 7.78 10.63
N LEU A 282 21.42 7.95 9.57
CA LEU A 282 21.38 9.15 8.74
C LEU A 282 20.26 10.11 9.13
N GLN A 283 19.13 9.57 9.56
CA GLN A 283 17.96 10.35 9.93
C GLN A 283 17.14 9.66 11.00
N LYS A 284 16.63 10.43 11.96
CA LYS A 284 15.66 9.98 12.97
C LYS A 284 14.49 10.94 12.98
N THR A 285 13.28 10.43 12.83
CA THR A 285 12.04 11.20 12.97
C THR A 285 11.21 10.60 14.10
N GLU A 286 10.79 11.42 15.04
CA GLU A 286 9.90 11.05 16.15
C GLU A 286 8.58 11.79 16.04
N MET A 287 7.47 11.07 16.15
CA MET A 287 6.12 11.59 16.04
C MET A 287 5.46 11.65 17.40
N SER A 288 4.58 12.63 17.60
CA SER A 288 3.72 12.71 18.78
C SER A 288 2.27 12.94 18.38
N TYR A 289 1.35 12.42 19.18
CA TYR A 289 -0.09 12.52 18.93
C TYR A 289 -0.80 12.90 20.22
N GLN A 290 -1.73 13.84 20.13
CA GLN A 290 -2.72 14.12 21.16
C GLN A 290 -4.07 13.66 20.64
N PHE A 291 -4.71 12.79 21.41
CA PHE A 291 -6.04 12.28 21.10
C PHE A 291 -7.11 13.02 21.90
N LYS A 292 -8.32 13.06 21.34
CA LYS A 292 -9.48 13.66 21.98
C LYS A 292 -10.72 12.79 21.73
N GLU A 293 -11.52 12.60 22.78
CA GLU A 293 -12.85 12.00 22.66
C GLU A 293 -13.85 13.03 22.18
N VAL A 294 -14.65 12.67 21.18
CA VAL A 294 -15.68 13.51 20.57
C VAL A 294 -17.01 12.76 20.58
N PRO A 295 -18.05 13.25 21.27
CA PRO A 295 -19.35 12.61 21.28
C PRO A 295 -20.07 12.78 19.93
N LEU A 296 -20.68 11.70 19.45
CA LEU A 296 -21.53 11.65 18.27
C LEU A 296 -22.98 11.72 18.72
N ALA A 297 -23.51 12.94 18.86
CA ALA A 297 -24.86 13.16 19.40
C ALA A 297 -25.99 12.39 18.70
N ASN A 298 -25.78 11.99 17.45
CA ASN A 298 -26.77 11.33 16.61
C ASN A 298 -26.71 9.79 16.71
N ILE A 299 -25.73 9.24 17.42
CA ILE A 299 -25.54 7.80 17.61
C ILE A 299 -25.52 7.55 19.11
N LEU A 300 -26.49 6.80 19.62
CA LEU A 300 -26.65 6.54 21.05
C LEU A 300 -26.32 5.08 21.35
N GLU A 301 -25.57 4.86 22.42
CA GLU A 301 -25.39 3.55 23.04
C GLU A 301 -26.73 3.07 23.62
N ASN A 302 -26.98 1.76 23.58
CA ASN A 302 -28.19 1.15 24.10
C ASN A 302 -28.14 0.99 25.64
N LEU A 303 -27.87 2.10 26.32
CA LEU A 303 -27.82 2.23 27.77
C LEU A 303 -29.06 2.99 28.28
N SER A 304 -29.30 2.89 29.59
CA SER A 304 -30.38 3.64 30.27
C SER A 304 -29.78 4.52 31.39
N PRO A 305 -29.71 5.85 31.22
CA PRO A 305 -30.16 6.62 30.06
C PRO A 305 -29.26 6.43 28.82
N PRO A 306 -29.77 6.66 27.60
CA PRO A 306 -28.95 6.60 26.39
C PRO A 306 -27.81 7.62 26.47
N VAL A 307 -26.60 7.17 26.15
CA VAL A 307 -25.39 8.00 26.13
C VAL A 307 -24.89 8.09 24.69
N PRO A 308 -24.44 9.24 24.19
CA PRO A 308 -23.86 9.32 22.85
C PRO A 308 -22.60 8.46 22.73
N VAL A 309 -22.54 7.69 21.65
CA VAL A 309 -21.31 7.03 21.20
C VAL A 309 -20.21 8.08 21.05
N LYS A 310 -18.99 7.72 21.41
CA LYS A 310 -17.82 8.58 21.26
C LYS A 310 -16.97 8.08 20.10
N LYS A 311 -16.31 8.99 19.39
CA LYS A 311 -15.16 8.69 18.54
C LYS A 311 -13.89 9.27 19.16
N ILE A 312 -12.75 8.66 18.90
CA ILE A 312 -11.44 9.25 19.22
C ILE A 312 -10.91 9.92 17.95
N VAL A 313 -10.41 11.15 18.05
CA VAL A 313 -9.76 11.87 16.95
C VAL A 313 -8.34 12.30 17.33
N ILE A 314 -7.50 12.58 16.34
CA ILE A 314 -6.18 13.19 16.55
C ILE A 314 -6.37 14.71 16.55
N SER A 315 -6.39 15.34 17.73
CA SER A 315 -6.54 16.80 17.83
C SER A 315 -5.25 17.55 17.51
N LYS A 316 -4.10 16.91 17.78
CA LYS A 316 -2.77 17.46 17.47
C LYS A 316 -1.80 16.36 17.08
N GLN A 317 -0.98 16.64 16.06
CA GLN A 317 0.13 15.79 15.63
C GLN A 317 1.42 16.61 15.63
N GLY A 318 2.49 16.04 16.16
CA GLY A 318 3.83 16.61 16.14
C GLY A 318 4.84 15.69 15.46
N SER A 319 5.94 16.26 14.98
CA SER A 319 7.09 15.54 14.46
C SER A 319 8.37 16.30 14.80
N THR A 320 9.44 15.59 15.14
CA THR A 320 10.80 16.12 15.26
C THR A 320 11.71 15.27 14.40
N THR A 321 12.43 15.88 13.46
CA THR A 321 13.36 15.20 12.56
C THR A 321 14.78 15.68 12.82
N GLU A 322 15.67 14.71 13.01
CA GLU A 322 17.10 14.89 13.17
C GLU A 322 17.82 14.31 11.95
N ASN A 323 18.59 15.14 11.26
CA ASN A 323 19.47 14.71 10.17
C ASN A 323 20.92 14.69 10.66
N TYR A 324 21.58 13.56 10.43
CA TYR A 324 22.96 13.29 10.83
C TYR A 324 23.84 13.44 9.60
N ILE A 325 24.75 14.41 9.62
CA ILE A 325 25.63 14.68 8.50
C ILE A 325 26.99 14.04 8.77
N SER A 326 27.42 13.16 7.86
CA SER A 326 28.70 12.46 7.98
C SER A 326 29.86 13.44 8.15
N GLY A 327 30.74 13.17 9.10
CA GLY A 327 31.88 14.01 9.42
C GLY A 327 31.57 15.26 10.26
N MET A 328 30.31 15.50 10.66
CA MET A 328 29.95 16.60 11.55
C MET A 328 29.38 16.11 12.88
N ALA A 329 29.84 16.72 13.99
CA ALA A 329 29.30 16.44 15.32
C ALA A 329 27.90 17.05 15.54
N LYS A 330 27.51 18.03 14.72
CA LYS A 330 26.23 18.73 14.83
C LYS A 330 25.17 18.09 13.93
N LYS A 331 24.01 17.79 14.51
CA LYS A 331 22.80 17.37 13.80
C LYS A 331 21.94 18.57 13.40
N LEU A 332 21.24 18.47 12.28
CA LEU A 332 20.21 19.43 11.89
C LEU A 332 18.86 18.95 12.43
N VAL A 333 18.19 19.79 13.22
CA VAL A 333 16.91 19.45 13.85
C VAL A 333 15.83 20.35 13.29
N SER A 334 14.76 19.77 12.76
CA SER A 334 13.52 20.47 12.45
C SER A 334 12.36 19.85 13.22
N SER A 335 11.30 20.63 13.44
CA SER A 335 10.07 20.12 14.04
C SER A 335 8.85 20.69 13.35
N SER A 336 7.74 19.97 13.43
CA SER A 336 6.44 20.42 12.95
C SER A 336 5.34 20.03 13.91
N GLU A 337 4.31 20.85 14.00
CA GLU A 337 3.04 20.53 14.64
C GLU A 337 1.89 20.87 13.72
N SER A 338 0.79 20.13 13.84
CA SER A 338 -0.46 20.34 13.11
C SER A 338 -1.63 20.12 14.06
N ASN A 339 -2.62 21.00 14.01
CA ASN A 339 -3.84 20.91 14.81
C ASN A 339 -5.03 20.63 13.89
N PHE A 340 -5.97 19.84 14.38
CA PHE A 340 -7.15 19.40 13.64
C PHE A 340 -8.42 19.74 14.42
N GLU A 341 -9.50 19.99 13.71
CA GLU A 341 -10.82 20.16 14.31
C GLU A 341 -11.56 18.82 14.46
N ASP A 342 -12.58 18.78 15.32
CA ASP A 342 -13.18 17.52 15.79
C ASP A 342 -14.23 16.93 14.85
N THR A 343 -14.86 17.76 14.02
CA THR A 343 -16.05 17.43 13.23
C THR A 343 -15.67 16.61 12.02
N TYR A 344 -14.79 17.15 11.18
CA TYR A 344 -14.37 16.60 9.89
C TYR A 344 -12.90 16.15 9.87
N ASN A 345 -12.17 16.34 10.98
CA ASN A 345 -10.73 16.08 11.10
C ASN A 345 -9.89 16.90 10.11
N ASN A 346 -10.35 18.10 9.77
CA ASN A 346 -9.63 19.02 8.90
C ASN A 346 -8.46 19.66 9.66
N MET A 347 -7.28 19.74 9.01
CA MET A 347 -6.13 20.46 9.59
C MET A 347 -6.43 21.96 9.60
N THR A 348 -6.52 22.60 10.77
CA THR A 348 -6.84 24.03 10.91
C THR A 348 -5.60 24.90 10.96
N SER A 349 -4.49 24.36 11.48
CA SER A 349 -3.23 25.07 11.55
C SER A 349 -2.04 24.13 11.56
N SER A 350 -0.89 24.64 11.13
CA SER A 350 0.40 23.97 11.31
C SER A 350 1.49 24.98 11.66
N LYS A 351 2.53 24.50 12.31
CA LYS A 351 3.74 25.28 12.61
C LYS A 351 4.95 24.39 12.38
N GLU A 352 5.92 24.89 11.64
CA GLU A 352 7.18 24.23 11.34
C GLU A 352 8.34 25.10 11.83
N ILE A 353 9.33 24.48 12.46
CA ILE A 353 10.61 25.09 12.83
C ILE A 353 11.67 24.39 12.00
N LEU A 354 12.27 25.11 11.06
CA LEU A 354 13.33 24.61 10.19
C LEU A 354 14.66 24.52 10.96
N SER A 355 15.63 23.81 10.38
CA SER A 355 16.95 23.62 11.00
C SER A 355 17.77 24.90 11.17
N ASP A 356 17.40 25.98 10.47
CA ASP A 356 17.99 27.32 10.63
C ASP A 356 17.27 28.17 11.69
N GLY A 357 16.23 27.63 12.36
CA GLY A 357 15.40 28.33 13.33
C GLY A 357 14.26 29.15 12.73
N THR A 358 14.11 29.18 11.39
CA THR A 358 12.96 29.80 10.74
C THR A 358 11.67 29.12 11.20
N VAL A 359 10.71 29.91 11.65
CA VAL A 359 9.36 29.45 12.01
C VAL A 359 8.41 29.74 10.85
N VAL A 360 7.71 28.73 10.36
CA VAL A 360 6.66 28.85 9.34
C VAL A 360 5.34 28.40 9.94
N GLU A 361 4.32 29.26 9.91
CA GLU A 361 3.00 28.97 10.47
C GLU A 361 1.97 29.03 9.35
N LYS A 362 1.06 28.06 9.29
CA LYS A 362 -0.05 28.01 8.33
C LYS A 362 -1.37 27.96 9.07
N THR A 363 -2.37 28.68 8.56
CA THR A 363 -3.77 28.59 9.01
C THR A 363 -4.66 28.34 7.80
N LEU A 364 -5.65 27.47 7.99
CA LEU A 364 -6.59 27.03 6.97
C LEU A 364 -8.02 27.27 7.48
N LEU A 365 -8.86 27.88 6.65
CA LEU A 365 -10.29 28.02 6.92
C LEU A 365 -11.08 27.29 5.83
N TYR A 366 -12.08 26.54 6.26
CA TYR A 366 -12.92 25.65 5.45
C TYR A 366 -14.32 26.24 5.27
N PRO A 367 -15.21 25.58 4.50
CA PRO A 367 -16.55 26.10 4.26
C PRO A 367 -17.38 26.35 5.52
N ALA A 368 -17.18 25.54 6.58
CA ALA A 368 -17.84 25.75 7.87
C ALA A 368 -17.37 27.05 8.55
N ASP A 369 -16.05 27.29 8.59
CA ASP A 369 -15.46 28.50 9.18
C ASP A 369 -15.89 29.78 8.44
N LYS A 370 -16.09 29.66 7.13
CA LYS A 370 -16.46 30.77 6.24
C LYS A 370 -17.97 30.90 6.03
N GLY A 371 -18.78 29.99 6.59
CA GLY A 371 -20.24 29.99 6.46
C GLY A 371 -20.76 29.71 5.04
N VAL A 372 -20.02 28.96 4.21
CA VAL A 372 -20.39 28.67 2.82
C VAL A 372 -21.31 27.44 2.76
N GLN A 373 -22.58 27.64 3.09
CA GLN A 373 -23.56 26.56 3.28
C GLN A 373 -23.75 25.63 2.07
N LYS A 374 -23.69 26.16 0.84
CA LYS A 374 -23.87 25.34 -0.37
C LYS A 374 -22.82 24.23 -0.51
N LEU A 375 -21.59 24.49 -0.08
CA LEU A 375 -20.50 23.50 -0.10
C LEU A 375 -20.72 22.47 1.01
N LEU A 376 -21.19 22.89 2.19
CA LEU A 376 -21.55 21.98 3.28
C LEU A 376 -22.68 21.02 2.88
N ILE A 377 -23.73 21.54 2.24
CA ILE A 377 -24.85 20.73 1.73
C ILE A 377 -24.37 19.73 0.67
N ALA A 378 -23.42 20.13 -0.17
CA ALA A 378 -22.80 19.27 -1.17
C ALA A 378 -21.72 18.32 -0.62
N ASN A 379 -21.52 18.28 0.70
CA ASN A 379 -20.47 17.51 1.38
C ASN A 379 -19.04 17.82 0.89
N MET A 380 -18.82 19.04 0.39
CA MET A 380 -17.50 19.59 0.04
C MET A 380 -16.89 20.28 1.27
N ILE A 381 -16.59 19.51 2.31
CA ILE A 381 -16.26 20.00 3.67
C ILE A 381 -14.76 20.15 3.95
N ASP A 382 -13.91 19.53 3.13
CA ASP A 382 -12.46 19.37 3.34
C ASP A 382 -11.60 20.24 2.41
N ILE A 383 -12.24 21.11 1.63
CA ILE A 383 -11.56 22.03 0.71
C ILE A 383 -11.23 23.34 1.43
N PRO A 384 -9.95 23.70 1.66
CA PRO A 384 -9.61 24.96 2.30
C PRO A 384 -9.98 26.14 1.39
N LEU A 385 -10.80 27.04 1.91
CA LEU A 385 -11.25 28.25 1.23
C LEU A 385 -10.30 29.41 1.45
N GLU A 386 -9.65 29.49 2.62
CA GLU A 386 -8.64 30.51 2.91
C GLU A 386 -7.39 29.85 3.46
N THR A 387 -6.23 30.28 2.97
CA THR A 387 -4.92 29.88 3.49
C THR A 387 -4.13 31.12 3.86
N SER A 388 -3.54 31.12 5.06
CA SER A 388 -2.62 32.14 5.53
C SER A 388 -1.30 31.50 5.94
N THR A 389 -0.18 32.12 5.58
CA THR A 389 1.18 31.67 5.90
C THR A 389 1.99 32.81 6.49
N LYS A 390 2.57 32.57 7.66
CA LYS A 390 3.51 33.47 8.32
C LYS A 390 4.90 32.86 8.33
N ARG A 391 5.93 33.69 8.17
CA ARG A 391 7.34 33.33 8.37
C ARG A 391 7.92 34.24 9.43
N ASN A 392 8.42 33.67 10.52
CA ASN A 392 8.92 34.38 11.70
C ASN A 392 7.89 35.40 12.23
N GLY A 393 6.63 34.99 12.34
CA GLY A 393 5.51 35.84 12.78
C GLY A 393 4.99 36.85 11.75
N LYS A 394 5.73 37.10 10.66
CA LYS A 394 5.32 38.02 9.59
C LYS A 394 4.47 37.30 8.54
N LEU A 395 3.31 37.86 8.18
CA LEU A 395 2.50 37.35 7.08
C LEU A 395 3.26 37.43 5.75
N VAL A 396 3.46 36.29 5.08
CA VAL A 396 4.17 36.18 3.80
C VAL A 396 3.30 35.61 2.67
N GLY A 397 2.15 35.03 3.01
CA GLY A 397 1.18 34.55 2.04
C GLY A 397 -0.21 34.57 2.62
N LYS A 398 -1.18 35.02 1.83
CA LYS A 398 -2.60 34.85 2.13
C LYS A 398 -3.37 34.78 0.81
N ALA A 399 -4.25 33.79 0.70
CA ALA A 399 -5.14 33.65 -0.45
C ALA A 399 -6.49 33.10 -0.01
N GLU A 400 -7.55 33.52 -0.69
CA GLU A 400 -8.92 33.04 -0.48
C GLU A 400 -9.56 32.68 -1.82
N THR A 401 -10.20 31.52 -1.88
CA THR A 401 -11.00 31.07 -3.02
C THR A 401 -12.47 31.30 -2.72
N LYS A 402 -13.16 32.06 -3.57
CA LYS A 402 -14.57 32.41 -3.43
C LYS A 402 -15.45 31.46 -4.21
N PHE A 403 -16.69 31.33 -3.74
CA PHE A 403 -17.73 30.48 -4.31
C PHE A 403 -19.05 31.26 -4.31
N ASP A 404 -19.06 32.42 -4.94
CA ASP A 404 -20.14 33.40 -4.75
C ASP A 404 -21.36 33.15 -5.65
N ASP A 405 -21.23 32.34 -6.72
CA ASP A 405 -22.31 32.03 -7.65
C ASP A 405 -23.26 30.97 -7.05
N SER A 406 -24.55 31.27 -6.92
CA SER A 406 -25.52 30.35 -6.33
C SER A 406 -25.97 29.22 -7.26
N SER A 407 -25.72 29.32 -8.57
CA SER A 407 -26.16 28.35 -9.58
C SER A 407 -25.29 27.09 -9.64
N HIS A 408 -24.06 27.15 -9.13
CA HIS A 408 -23.12 26.03 -9.17
C HIS A 408 -22.15 26.00 -7.99
N LEU A 409 -21.42 24.88 -7.86
CA LEU A 409 -20.47 24.62 -6.79
C LEU A 409 -19.03 24.98 -7.16
N TYR A 410 -18.77 25.46 -8.37
CA TYR A 410 -17.41 25.81 -8.81
C TYR A 410 -16.92 27.13 -8.20
N PRO A 411 -15.58 27.30 -8.06
CA PRO A 411 -15.00 28.56 -7.62
C PRO A 411 -15.33 29.72 -8.56
N THR A 412 -15.47 30.93 -8.02
CA THR A 412 -15.77 32.15 -8.79
C THR A 412 -14.62 33.13 -8.85
N SER A 413 -13.75 33.17 -7.83
CA SER A 413 -12.57 34.03 -7.84
C SER A 413 -11.51 33.57 -6.86
N VAL A 414 -10.29 34.06 -7.06
CA VAL A 414 -9.18 33.94 -6.12
C VAL A 414 -8.79 35.34 -5.68
N ILE A 415 -8.81 35.58 -4.38
CA ILE A 415 -8.41 36.81 -3.72
C ILE A 415 -6.99 36.62 -3.19
N GLY A 416 -6.08 37.51 -3.60
CA GLY A 416 -4.75 37.65 -3.03
C GLY A 416 -4.69 38.81 -2.05
N TYR A 417 -3.63 38.89 -1.26
CA TYR A 417 -3.42 39.99 -0.33
C TYR A 417 -2.07 40.66 -0.59
N ASN A 418 -2.03 41.98 -0.55
CA ASN A 418 -0.79 42.72 -0.67
C ASN A 418 0.11 42.43 0.55
N MET A 419 1.37 42.08 0.33
CA MET A 419 2.28 41.66 1.40
C MET A 419 2.68 42.80 2.35
N GLN A 420 2.61 44.06 1.90
CA GLN A 420 2.94 45.23 2.72
C GLN A 420 1.71 45.76 3.46
N THR A 421 0.61 46.00 2.75
CA THR A 421 -0.58 46.65 3.31
C THR A 421 -1.61 45.68 3.87
N GLN A 422 -1.48 44.38 3.55
CA GLN A 422 -2.47 43.34 3.85
C GLN A 422 -3.86 43.61 3.27
N SER A 423 -3.97 44.50 2.29
CA SER A 423 -5.23 44.77 1.59
C SER A 423 -5.54 43.66 0.58
N PRO A 424 -6.79 43.16 0.51
CA PRO A 424 -7.19 42.18 -0.49
C PRO A 424 -7.21 42.78 -1.90
N PHE A 425 -6.95 41.95 -2.90
CA PHE A 425 -7.17 42.25 -4.31
C PHE A 425 -7.61 40.98 -5.05
N THR A 426 -8.45 41.12 -6.07
CA THR A 426 -8.83 39.98 -6.93
C THR A 426 -7.64 39.59 -7.79
N ALA A 427 -7.08 38.40 -7.56
CA ALA A 427 -5.98 37.86 -8.35
C ALA A 427 -6.47 37.31 -9.68
N SER A 428 -7.67 36.72 -9.68
CA SER A 428 -8.36 36.23 -10.88
C SER A 428 -9.84 35.97 -10.61
N THR A 429 -10.67 36.11 -11.63
CA THR A 429 -12.06 35.63 -11.63
C THR A 429 -12.20 34.43 -12.56
N LEU A 430 -12.95 33.43 -12.13
CA LEU A 430 -13.25 32.20 -12.86
C LEU A 430 -14.65 32.36 -13.44
N ASP A 431 -14.71 32.93 -14.63
CA ASP A 431 -15.91 33.60 -15.15
C ASP A 431 -16.95 32.64 -15.71
N LEU A 432 -16.51 31.55 -16.34
CA LEU A 432 -17.39 30.66 -17.10
C LEU A 432 -16.92 29.22 -17.04
N TYR A 433 -17.89 28.33 -16.82
CA TYR A 433 -17.72 26.89 -16.89
C TYR A 433 -18.62 26.30 -17.99
N ASP A 434 -18.18 25.20 -18.61
CA ASP A 434 -19.03 24.44 -19.53
C ASP A 434 -19.96 23.46 -18.79
N SER A 435 -20.77 22.72 -19.54
CA SER A 435 -21.72 21.72 -19.02
C SER A 435 -21.07 20.54 -18.28
N LYS A 436 -19.75 20.36 -18.38
CA LYS A 436 -18.99 19.32 -17.66
C LYS A 436 -18.21 19.89 -16.47
N GLY A 437 -18.35 21.19 -16.20
CA GLY A 437 -17.62 21.87 -15.13
C GLY A 437 -16.19 22.24 -15.49
N ASN A 438 -15.81 22.22 -16.77
CA ASN A 438 -14.50 22.69 -17.18
C ASN A 438 -14.47 24.22 -17.17
N LEU A 439 -13.39 24.82 -16.65
CA LEU A 439 -13.18 26.27 -16.70
C LEU A 439 -12.91 26.69 -18.15
N VAL A 440 -13.82 27.49 -18.70
CA VAL A 440 -13.77 27.98 -20.09
C VAL A 440 -13.15 29.38 -20.14
N GLN A 441 -13.39 30.23 -19.15
CA GLN A 441 -12.85 31.58 -19.13
C GLN A 441 -12.34 31.96 -17.74
N ILE A 442 -11.16 32.57 -17.71
CA ILE A 442 -10.57 33.19 -16.52
C ILE A 442 -10.16 34.62 -16.86
N THR A 443 -10.43 35.57 -15.98
CA THR A 443 -9.91 36.94 -16.12
C THR A 443 -8.85 37.19 -15.05
N GLY A 444 -7.63 37.51 -15.50
CA GLY A 444 -6.51 37.78 -14.59
C GLY A 444 -6.63 39.13 -13.89
N LYS A 445 -5.76 39.38 -12.90
CA LYS A 445 -5.65 40.67 -12.17
C LYS A 445 -5.54 41.90 -13.08
N ASN A 446 -4.97 41.75 -14.27
CA ASN A 446 -4.84 42.80 -15.28
C ASN A 446 -6.14 43.10 -16.04
N GLY A 447 -7.24 42.41 -15.74
CA GLY A 447 -8.52 42.52 -16.44
C GLY A 447 -8.54 41.87 -17.82
N ILE A 448 -7.50 41.09 -18.17
CA ILE A 448 -7.39 40.45 -19.48
C ILE A 448 -7.99 39.05 -19.39
N PRO A 449 -9.03 38.72 -20.19
CA PRO A 449 -9.61 37.40 -20.23
C PRO A 449 -8.68 36.42 -20.94
N THR A 450 -8.67 35.19 -20.49
CA THR A 450 -8.05 34.05 -21.15
C THR A 450 -9.11 32.96 -21.29
N THR A 451 -9.28 32.49 -22.52
CA THR A 451 -10.31 31.52 -22.85
C THR A 451 -9.68 30.19 -23.26
N THR A 452 -10.21 29.10 -22.72
CA THR A 452 -9.81 27.73 -23.04
C THR A 452 -10.89 27.06 -23.86
N ILE A 453 -10.52 26.54 -25.03
CA ILE A 453 -11.40 25.71 -25.86
C ILE A 453 -11.16 24.25 -25.50
N TRP A 454 -12.22 23.55 -25.13
CA TRP A 454 -12.20 22.15 -24.75
C TRP A 454 -12.69 21.26 -25.90
N GLY A 455 -11.85 20.32 -26.31
CA GLY A 455 -12.11 19.33 -27.35
C GLY A 455 -12.14 17.91 -26.78
N TYR A 456 -12.04 16.91 -27.66
CA TYR A 456 -12.09 15.49 -27.28
C TYR A 456 -13.34 15.17 -26.44
N TYR A 457 -14.49 15.67 -26.88
CA TYR A 457 -15.77 15.66 -26.17
C TYR A 457 -15.68 16.35 -24.79
N GLN A 458 -15.07 17.54 -24.75
CA GLN A 458 -14.88 18.36 -23.54
C GLN A 458 -14.06 17.66 -22.44
N THR A 459 -13.04 16.87 -22.83
CA THR A 459 -12.17 16.16 -21.86
C THR A 459 -10.73 16.67 -21.85
N LYS A 460 -10.32 17.43 -22.87
CA LYS A 460 -8.97 18.01 -22.98
C LYS A 460 -9.01 19.44 -23.54
N PRO A 461 -8.15 20.35 -23.07
CA PRO A 461 -8.03 21.69 -23.64
C PRO A 461 -7.26 21.61 -24.97
N ILE A 462 -7.86 22.05 -26.08
CA ILE A 462 -7.24 22.01 -27.40
C ILE A 462 -6.65 23.35 -27.84
N ALA A 463 -7.12 24.45 -27.24
CA ALA A 463 -6.56 25.78 -27.46
C ALA A 463 -6.73 26.68 -26.24
N VAL A 464 -5.76 27.55 -26.00
CA VAL A 464 -5.82 28.62 -25.00
C VAL A 464 -5.55 29.96 -25.69
N ILE A 465 -6.49 30.88 -25.55
CA ILE A 465 -6.54 32.17 -26.24
C ILE A 465 -6.47 33.27 -25.18
N SER A 466 -5.33 33.94 -25.10
CA SER A 466 -5.14 35.06 -24.17
C SER A 466 -5.52 36.39 -24.84
N GLY A 467 -6.38 37.15 -24.16
CA GLY A 467 -6.86 38.47 -24.60
C GLY A 467 -8.30 38.50 -25.11
N ALA A 468 -8.92 37.36 -25.37
CA ALA A 468 -10.29 37.28 -25.89
C ALA A 468 -11.24 36.63 -24.88
N ALA A 469 -12.44 37.20 -24.73
CA ALA A 469 -13.52 36.59 -23.98
C ALA A 469 -14.21 35.48 -24.78
N TYR A 470 -14.72 34.47 -24.09
CA TYR A 470 -15.37 33.32 -24.72
C TYR A 470 -16.55 33.72 -25.62
N SER A 471 -17.34 34.71 -25.20
CA SER A 471 -18.46 35.24 -25.98
C SER A 471 -18.05 35.82 -27.34
N GLN A 472 -16.80 36.26 -27.50
CA GLN A 472 -16.28 36.81 -28.76
C GLN A 472 -15.82 35.73 -29.73
N ILE A 473 -15.48 34.54 -29.21
CA ILE A 473 -14.81 33.50 -29.99
C ILE A 473 -15.61 32.21 -30.16
N ALA A 474 -16.56 31.93 -29.26
CA ALA A 474 -17.27 30.66 -29.22
C ALA A 474 -18.05 30.33 -30.51
N SER A 475 -18.48 31.36 -31.24
CA SER A 475 -19.22 31.23 -32.50
C SER A 475 -18.34 31.23 -33.75
N LEU A 476 -17.01 31.34 -33.62
CA LEU A 476 -16.11 31.29 -34.77
C LEU A 476 -16.16 29.90 -35.41
N ALA A 477 -16.35 29.85 -36.73
CA ALA A 477 -16.40 28.59 -37.47
C ALA A 477 -15.12 27.76 -37.30
N THR A 478 -13.97 28.42 -37.14
CA THR A 478 -12.68 27.79 -36.86
C THR A 478 -12.64 27.12 -35.48
N VAL A 479 -13.30 27.67 -34.46
CA VAL A 479 -13.44 27.04 -33.14
C VAL A 479 -14.32 25.79 -33.25
N THR A 480 -15.48 25.90 -33.91
CA THR A 480 -16.37 24.74 -34.11
C THR A 480 -15.67 23.62 -34.90
N ALA A 481 -14.92 23.96 -35.95
CA ALA A 481 -14.16 23.01 -36.76
C ALA A 481 -13.05 22.32 -35.95
N ALA A 482 -12.31 23.06 -35.12
CA ALA A 482 -11.27 22.49 -34.26
C ALA A 482 -11.85 21.50 -33.23
N ILE A 483 -12.99 21.84 -32.61
CA ILE A 483 -13.68 20.93 -31.68
C ILE A 483 -14.11 19.65 -32.40
N ALA A 484 -14.76 19.77 -33.57
CA ALA A 484 -15.22 18.61 -34.33
C ALA A 484 -14.05 17.72 -34.78
N ALA A 485 -12.95 18.31 -35.26
CA ALA A 485 -11.75 17.58 -35.63
C ALA A 485 -11.12 16.88 -34.43
N SER A 486 -11.15 17.48 -33.24
CA SER A 486 -10.62 16.84 -32.02
C SER A 486 -11.45 15.64 -31.56
N ASN A 487 -12.76 15.67 -31.82
CA ASN A 487 -13.63 14.53 -31.53
C ASN A 487 -13.36 13.38 -32.50
N ALA A 488 -13.17 13.69 -33.78
CA ALA A 488 -12.77 12.71 -34.79
C ALA A 488 -11.41 12.08 -34.46
N ASP A 489 -10.45 12.90 -34.00
CA ASP A 489 -9.12 12.45 -33.55
C ASP A 489 -9.21 11.51 -32.35
N ARG A 490 -10.06 11.82 -31.37
CA ARG A 490 -10.35 10.90 -30.27
C ARG A 490 -10.84 9.53 -30.75
N ASP A 491 -11.76 9.54 -31.71
CA ASP A 491 -12.42 8.31 -32.18
C ASP A 491 -11.52 7.53 -33.16
N ASN A 492 -10.59 8.22 -33.83
CA ASN A 492 -9.58 7.64 -34.70
C ASN A 492 -8.30 8.52 -34.71
N PRO A 493 -7.23 8.11 -34.01
CA PRO A 493 -5.96 8.86 -33.94
C PRO A 493 -5.28 9.11 -35.30
N ALA A 494 -5.64 8.36 -36.35
CA ALA A 494 -5.14 8.64 -37.70
C ALA A 494 -5.62 9.99 -38.27
N THR A 495 -6.57 10.65 -37.61
CA THR A 495 -7.13 11.95 -38.04
C THR A 495 -6.46 13.15 -37.38
N GLU A 496 -5.45 12.95 -36.54
CA GLU A 496 -4.67 14.03 -35.92
C GLU A 496 -4.14 15.07 -36.93
N PRO A 497 -3.68 14.71 -38.14
CA PRO A 497 -3.27 15.70 -39.15
C PRO A 497 -4.39 16.70 -39.51
N ALA A 498 -5.65 16.25 -39.54
CA ALA A 498 -6.80 17.12 -39.79
C ALA A 498 -7.10 18.03 -38.60
N LEU A 499 -6.94 17.53 -37.37
CA LEU A 499 -7.02 18.35 -36.16
C LEU A 499 -5.96 19.46 -36.15
N LEU A 500 -4.71 19.12 -36.47
CA LEU A 500 -3.62 20.09 -36.54
C LEU A 500 -3.89 21.18 -37.58
N GLN A 501 -4.45 20.82 -38.74
CA GLN A 501 -4.86 21.79 -39.75
C GLN A 501 -5.97 22.72 -39.22
N ALA A 502 -6.97 22.16 -38.51
CA ALA A 502 -8.05 22.95 -37.91
C ALA A 502 -7.55 23.89 -36.80
N LEU A 503 -6.61 23.45 -35.96
CA LEU A 503 -5.99 24.27 -34.92
C LEU A 503 -5.11 25.39 -35.51
N GLU A 504 -4.39 25.11 -36.59
CA GLU A 504 -3.63 26.14 -37.29
C GLU A 504 -4.53 27.16 -37.99
N ALA A 505 -5.66 26.73 -38.54
CA ALA A 505 -6.68 27.62 -39.08
C ALA A 505 -7.31 28.51 -37.99
N LEU A 506 -7.59 27.94 -36.81
CA LEU A 506 -8.02 28.69 -35.63
C LEU A 506 -6.98 29.73 -35.20
N ARG A 507 -5.72 29.33 -35.08
CA ARG A 507 -4.62 30.25 -34.70
C ARG A 507 -4.46 31.42 -35.68
N LYS A 508 -4.73 31.20 -36.96
CA LYS A 508 -4.65 32.19 -38.04
C LYS A 508 -5.97 32.91 -38.33
N ASP A 509 -7.02 32.65 -37.57
CA ASP A 509 -8.33 33.28 -37.79
C ASP A 509 -8.18 34.82 -37.76
N PRO A 510 -8.70 35.56 -38.76
CA PRO A 510 -8.59 37.01 -38.79
C PRO A 510 -9.17 37.71 -37.55
N ALA A 511 -10.17 37.12 -36.89
CA ALA A 511 -10.73 37.64 -35.64
C ALA A 511 -9.76 37.49 -34.47
N LEU A 512 -8.79 36.57 -34.56
CA LEU A 512 -7.80 36.28 -33.52
C LEU A 512 -6.42 36.87 -33.75
N LYS A 513 -6.24 37.67 -34.82
CA LYS A 513 -4.92 38.23 -35.23
C LYS A 513 -4.17 39.01 -34.13
N ASN A 514 -4.90 39.57 -33.17
CA ASN A 514 -4.36 40.38 -32.07
C ASN A 514 -4.26 39.61 -30.74
N TYR A 515 -4.59 38.32 -30.73
CA TYR A 515 -4.61 37.48 -29.55
C TYR A 515 -3.53 36.40 -29.61
N SER A 516 -3.07 35.98 -28.44
CA SER A 516 -2.11 34.89 -28.32
C SER A 516 -2.87 33.58 -28.28
N VAL A 517 -2.74 32.76 -29.32
CA VAL A 517 -3.43 31.47 -29.45
C VAL A 517 -2.40 30.35 -29.39
N THR A 518 -2.47 29.54 -28.33
CA THR A 518 -1.72 28.29 -28.22
C THR A 518 -2.65 27.12 -28.44
N ALA A 519 -2.14 26.02 -28.98
CA ALA A 519 -2.94 24.83 -29.25
C ALA A 519 -2.18 23.56 -28.90
N THR A 520 -2.91 22.53 -28.52
CA THR A 520 -2.36 21.25 -28.07
C THR A 520 -3.20 20.10 -28.58
N THR A 521 -2.56 19.02 -29.04
CA THR A 521 -3.21 17.75 -29.38
C THR A 521 -2.75 16.64 -28.45
N TYR A 522 -3.54 15.57 -28.38
CA TYR A 522 -3.34 14.48 -27.43
C TYR A 522 -3.64 13.15 -28.07
N ASP A 523 -2.87 12.14 -27.67
CA ASP A 523 -3.32 10.75 -27.69
C ASP A 523 -3.89 10.42 -26.30
N PRO A 524 -5.21 10.20 -26.17
CA PRO A 524 -5.81 9.82 -24.90
C PRO A 524 -5.11 8.61 -24.27
N MET A 525 -4.88 8.67 -22.96
CA MET A 525 -4.10 7.69 -22.17
C MET A 525 -2.58 7.64 -22.42
N ILE A 526 -2.05 8.37 -23.41
CA ILE A 526 -0.61 8.48 -23.67
C ILE A 526 -0.11 9.85 -23.18
N GLY A 527 -0.56 10.94 -23.80
CA GLY A 527 -0.06 12.27 -23.47
C GLY A 527 -0.29 13.31 -24.55
N VAL A 528 0.39 14.45 -24.41
CA VAL A 528 0.41 15.53 -25.41
C VAL A 528 1.26 15.08 -26.59
N THR A 529 0.71 15.07 -27.79
CA THR A 529 1.43 14.71 -29.03
C THR A 529 2.03 15.93 -29.70
N HIS A 530 1.29 17.05 -29.75
CA HIS A 530 1.77 18.31 -30.31
C HIS A 530 1.44 19.50 -29.43
N SER A 531 2.35 20.47 -29.43
CA SER A 531 2.10 21.81 -28.92
C SER A 531 2.42 22.84 -30.00
N ILE A 532 1.55 23.81 -30.19
CA ILE A 532 1.70 24.93 -31.10
C ILE A 532 1.70 26.21 -30.26
N SER A 533 2.82 26.91 -30.25
CA SER A 533 2.96 28.19 -29.56
C SER A 533 2.25 29.33 -30.32
N ALA A 534 2.09 30.48 -29.66
CA ALA A 534 1.44 31.65 -30.25
C ALA A 534 2.09 32.15 -31.54
N ASN A 535 3.43 32.07 -31.63
CA ASN A 535 4.18 32.40 -32.84
C ASN A 535 4.17 31.28 -33.91
N GLY A 536 3.43 30.19 -33.69
CA GLY A 536 3.28 29.09 -34.64
C GLY A 536 4.43 28.08 -34.62
N ILE A 537 5.32 28.13 -33.63
CA ILE A 537 6.35 27.09 -33.46
C ILE A 537 5.65 25.83 -32.96
N ARG A 538 5.87 24.74 -33.69
CA ARG A 538 5.32 23.44 -33.34
C ARG A 538 6.39 22.56 -32.73
N THR A 539 6.06 21.94 -31.60
CA THR A 539 6.85 20.87 -31.00
C THR A 539 6.07 19.57 -31.04
N ILE A 540 6.77 18.48 -31.34
CA ILE A 540 6.23 17.13 -31.41
C ILE A 540 6.83 16.33 -30.26
N ASN A 541 5.98 15.74 -29.43
CA ASN A 541 6.36 14.82 -28.38
C ASN A 541 6.31 13.40 -28.90
N VAL A 542 7.44 12.70 -28.85
CA VAL A 542 7.55 11.31 -29.26
C VAL A 542 7.65 10.44 -28.02
N TYR A 543 6.80 9.43 -28.00
CA TYR A 543 6.73 8.45 -26.93
C TYR A 543 7.34 7.13 -27.39
N ASP A 544 7.90 6.37 -26.46
CA ASP A 544 8.24 4.96 -26.73
C ASP A 544 7.00 4.06 -26.66
N ASN A 545 7.16 2.78 -26.98
CA ASN A 545 6.09 1.77 -26.86
C ASN A 545 5.54 1.62 -25.44
N ALA A 546 6.18 2.27 -24.48
CA ALA A 546 5.83 2.26 -23.09
C ALA A 546 5.06 3.52 -22.64
N ASN A 547 4.67 4.38 -23.58
CA ASN A 547 4.00 5.66 -23.36
C ASN A 547 4.81 6.64 -22.51
N ARG A 548 6.15 6.58 -22.58
CA ARG A 548 7.06 7.53 -21.92
C ARG A 548 7.64 8.50 -22.94
N LEU A 549 7.73 9.79 -22.59
CA LEU A 549 8.24 10.84 -23.47
C LEU A 549 9.76 10.69 -23.69
N VAL A 550 10.18 10.19 -24.85
CA VAL A 550 11.61 10.00 -25.16
C VAL A 550 12.22 11.18 -25.88
N LYS A 551 11.43 11.93 -26.65
CA LYS A 551 11.94 13.00 -27.50
C LYS A 551 10.93 14.12 -27.64
N VAL A 552 11.43 15.35 -27.65
CA VAL A 552 10.70 16.52 -28.15
C VAL A 552 11.44 17.00 -29.39
N THR A 553 10.73 17.12 -30.50
CA THR A 553 11.27 17.59 -31.79
C THR A 553 10.58 18.85 -32.26
N ASP A 554 11.23 19.62 -33.13
CA ASP A 554 10.55 20.66 -33.91
C ASP A 554 9.73 20.06 -35.06
N ALA A 555 9.09 20.94 -35.85
CA ALA A 555 8.27 20.54 -36.99
C ALA A 555 9.07 19.82 -38.09
N GLU A 556 10.37 20.10 -38.19
CA GLU A 556 11.30 19.49 -39.16
C GLU A 556 11.91 18.17 -38.64
N GLY A 557 11.54 17.73 -37.43
CA GLY A 557 11.99 16.48 -36.82
C GLY A 557 13.36 16.57 -36.12
N LYS A 558 13.94 17.77 -36.00
CA LYS A 558 15.17 17.99 -35.25
C LYS A 558 14.88 17.91 -33.76
N THR A 559 15.74 17.20 -33.05
CA THR A 559 15.66 17.03 -31.61
C THR A 559 15.87 18.36 -30.89
N LEU A 560 14.89 18.78 -30.10
CA LEU A 560 14.99 19.91 -29.17
C LEU A 560 15.39 19.43 -27.78
N GLN A 561 14.82 18.30 -27.37
CA GLN A 561 15.10 17.65 -26.11
C GLN A 561 15.03 16.15 -26.29
N GLU A 562 15.96 15.43 -25.70
CA GLU A 562 15.94 13.97 -25.66
C GLU A 562 16.05 13.54 -24.21
N SER A 563 15.15 12.65 -23.80
CA SER A 563 15.17 12.06 -22.48
C SER A 563 15.60 10.61 -22.64
N GLN A 564 16.85 10.34 -22.28
CA GLN A 564 17.31 8.98 -22.14
C GLN A 564 16.91 8.48 -20.76
N TYR A 565 15.97 7.55 -20.73
CA TYR A 565 15.64 6.82 -19.52
C TYR A 565 16.74 5.79 -19.25
N ASN A 566 17.86 6.29 -18.73
CA ASN A 566 18.99 5.49 -18.28
C ASN A 566 18.63 4.82 -16.96
N TYR A 567 18.03 3.66 -17.04
CA TYR A 567 17.91 2.78 -15.89
C TYR A 567 19.25 2.07 -15.67
N LYS A 568 20.17 2.77 -15.00
CA LYS A 568 21.34 2.21 -14.30
C LYS A 568 21.28 2.84 -12.90
N HIS A 569 21.22 2.08 -11.81
CA HIS A 569 22.22 1.09 -11.40
C HIS A 569 21.61 -0.21 -10.90
#